data_AF-X0U345-F1
#
_entry.id   AF-X0U345-F1
#
_cell.length_a   1.000
_cell.length_b   1.000
_cell.length_c   1.000
_cell.angle_alpha   90.00
_cell.angle_beta   90.00
_cell.angle_gamma   90.00
#
_symmetry.space_group_name_H-M   'P 1'
#
loop_
_entity.id
_entity.type
_entity.pdbx_description
1 polymer ?
#
loop_
_entity_poly.entity_id
_entity_poly.type
_entity_poly.pdbx_seq_one_letter_code
_entity_poly.pdbx_strand_id
1 'polypeptide(L)' 'MNLGKVIGTVVTTISHPDYKNRRLLVVQPLTLPGDPPQGDYIAVDNTHAGIGDTVLVN' A
#
# COMPACT_ATOMS: atom_id res chain seq x y z
N MET A 1 -10.73 -5.53 -5.36
CA MET A 1 -9.42 -6.13 -5.68
C MET A 1 -8.73 -5.36 -6.81
N ASN A 2 -7.62 -4.65 -6.53
CA ASN A 2 -6.90 -3.73 -7.40
C ASN A 2 -5.41 -4.07 -7.47
N LEU A 3 -4.80 -3.90 -8.66
CA LEU A 3 -3.35 -4.07 -8.85
C LEU A 3 -2.62 -2.78 -8.45
N GLY A 4 -1.51 -2.91 -7.74
CA GLY A 4 -0.74 -1.76 -7.28
C GLY A 4 0.74 -2.04 -7.12
N LYS A 5 1.52 -0.99 -6.89
CA LYS A 5 2.94 -1.05 -6.57
C LYS A 5 3.20 -0.42 -5.22
N VAL A 6 3.95 -1.10 -4.36
CA VAL A 6 4.34 -0.56 -3.06
C VAL A 6 5.41 0.50 -3.28
N ILE A 7 5.15 1.73 -2.82
CA ILE A 7 6.06 2.87 -2.99
C ILE A 7 6.64 3.36 -1.66
N GLY A 8 6.15 2.87 -0.52
CA GLY A 8 6.63 3.30 0.79
C GLY A 8 5.97 2.58 1.97
N THR A 9 6.36 2.99 3.17
CA THR A 9 5.80 2.52 4.43
C THR A 9 5.27 3.68 5.26
N VAL A 10 4.17 3.48 5.97
CA VAL A 10 3.62 4.48 6.92
C VAL A 10 4.00 4.08 8.34
N VAL A 11 4.49 5.06 9.11
CA VAL A 11 4.79 4.89 10.54
C VAL A 11 3.83 5.76 11.34
N THR A 12 3.22 5.18 12.38
CA THR A 12 2.25 5.88 13.23
C THR A 12 2.65 5.80 14.70
N THR A 13 2.77 6.94 15.37
CA THR A 13 2.93 7.00 16.83
C THR A 13 1.60 6.74 17.53
N ILE A 14 0.53 7.38 17.06
CA ILE A 14 -0.85 7.25 17.57
C ILE A 14 -1.74 6.72 16.45
N SER A 15 -2.47 5.64 16.72
CA SER A 15 -3.36 4.95 15.78
C SER A 15 -4.35 4.08 16.54
N HIS A 16 -5.39 3.60 15.86
CA HIS A 16 -6.32 2.64 16.44
C HIS A 16 -5.57 1.38 16.93
N PRO A 17 -5.94 0.78 18.08
CA PRO A 17 -5.27 -0.41 18.62
C PRO A 17 -5.10 -1.55 17.61
N ASP A 18 -6.06 -1.75 16.71
CA ASP A 18 -6.01 -2.81 15.69
C ASP A 18 -4.89 -2.65 14.66
N TYR A 19 -4.33 -1.44 14.52
CA TYR A 19 -3.18 -1.19 13.66
C TYR A 19 -1.84 -1.31 14.41
N LYS A 20 -1.85 -1.63 15.71
CA LYS A 20 -0.61 -1.88 16.44
C LYS A 20 0.05 -3.16 15.93
N ASN A 21 1.38 -3.13 15.81
CA ASN A 21 2.20 -4.22 15.28
C ASN A 21 1.83 -4.68 13.85
N ARG A 22 1.10 -3.85 13.10
CA ARG A 22 0.80 -4.07 11.69
C ARG A 22 1.71 -3.19 10.85
N ARG A 23 2.19 -3.73 9.72
CA ARG A 23 2.97 -2.96 8.76
C ARG A 23 2.01 -2.29 7.79
N LEU A 24 2.11 -0.96 7.68
CA LEU A 24 1.30 -0.15 6.78
C LEU A 24 2.14 0.25 5.57
N LEU A 25 1.59 0.06 4.38
CA LEU A 25 2.24 0.33 3.11
C LEU A 25 1.52 1.45 2.37
N VAL A 26 2.28 2.30 1.69
CA VAL A 26 1.73 3.20 0.67
C VAL A 26 1.75 2.46 -0.65
N VAL A 27 0.57 2.30 -1.26
CA VAL A 27 0.38 1.59 -2.52
C VAL A 27 -0.13 2.55 -3.57
N GLN A 28 0.58 2.62 -4.69
CA GLN A 28 0.16 3.33 -5.88
C GLN A 28 -0.59 2.37 -6.81
N PRO A 29 -1.84 2.66 -7.21
CA PRO A 29 -2.55 1.86 -8.21
C PRO A 29 -1.77 1.81 -9.53
N LEU A 30 -1.70 0.62 -10.14
CA LEU A 30 -1.15 0.50 -11.49
C LEU A 30 -2.22 0.89 -12.51
N THR A 31 -1.87 1.82 -13.39
CA THR A 31 -2.71 2.32 -14.47
C THR A 31 -2.17 1.90 -15.83
N LEU A 32 -2.96 2.09 -16.89
CA LEU A 32 -2.50 1.81 -18.25
C LEU A 32 -1.49 2.89 -18.70
N PRO A 33 -0.60 2.57 -19.64
CA PRO A 33 0.33 3.56 -20.19
C PRO A 33 -0.43 4.78 -20.75
N GLY A 34 -0.08 5.96 -20.26
CA GLY A 34 -0.72 7.23 -20.66
C GLY A 34 -1.83 7.70 -19.73
N ASP A 35 -2.32 6.85 -18.83
CA ASP A 35 -3.26 7.27 -17.80
C ASP A 35 -2.53 8.03 -16.68
N PRO A 36 -3.12 9.12 -16.15
CA PRO A 36 -2.55 9.80 -15.00
C PRO A 36 -2.54 8.86 -13.78
N PRO A 37 -1.56 8.97 -12.88
CA PRO A 37 -1.55 8.22 -11.63
C PRO A 37 -2.84 8.48 -10.85
N GLN A 38 -3.48 7.41 -10.40
CA GLN A 38 -4.59 7.53 -9.45
C GLN A 38 -4.06 7.82 -8.04
N GLY A 39 -4.93 8.28 -7.15
CA GLY A 39 -4.56 8.55 -5.76
C GLY A 39 -4.00 7.30 -5.08
N ASP A 40 -2.92 7.48 -4.33
CA ASP A 40 -2.32 6.42 -3.52
C ASP A 40 -3.21 6.08 -2.32
N TYR A 41 -3.10 4.87 -1.80
CA TYR A 41 -3.82 4.43 -0.61
C TYR A 41 -2.94 3.63 0.36
N ILE A 42 -3.42 3.51 1.61
CA ILE A 42 -2.74 2.75 2.66
C ILE A 42 -3.29 1.32 2.67
N ALA A 43 -2.40 0.33 2.67
CA ALA A 43 -2.73 -1.07 2.83
C ALA A 43 -2.04 -1.68 4.05
N VAL A 44 -2.70 -2.64 4.70
CA VAL A 44 -2.09 -3.48 5.75
C VAL A 44 -1.37 -4.64 5.08
N ASP A 45 -0.08 -4.80 5.37
CA ASP A 45 0.71 -5.91 4.85
C ASP A 45 0.45 -7.19 5.66
N ASN A 46 -0.03 -8.22 4.97
CA ASN A 46 -0.21 -9.58 5.50
C ASN A 46 0.65 -10.62 4.78
N THR A 47 1.45 -10.21 3.79
CA THR A 47 2.18 -11.09 2.87
C THR A 47 3.68 -10.82 2.83
N HIS A 48 4.16 -9.87 3.64
CA HIS A 48 5.55 -9.42 3.69
C HIS A 48 6.01 -8.68 2.42
N ALA A 49 5.16 -7.82 1.86
CA ALA A 49 5.51 -7.01 0.70
C ALA A 49 6.51 -5.89 1.04
N GLY A 50 7.42 -5.62 0.11
CA GLY A 50 8.43 -4.57 0.16
C GLY A 50 8.21 -3.48 -0.87
N ILE A 51 8.93 -2.36 -0.72
CA ILE A 51 8.93 -1.27 -1.70
C ILE A 51 9.43 -1.80 -3.04
N GLY A 52 8.69 -1.53 -4.10
CA GLY A 52 8.98 -2.00 -5.45
C GLY A 52 8.12 -3.20 -5.89
N ASP A 53 7.52 -3.93 -4.95
CA ASP A 53 6.70 -5.10 -5.24
C ASP A 53 5.38 -4.70 -5.92
N THR A 54 4.97 -5.52 -6.89
CA THR A 54 3.62 -5.47 -7.46
C THR A 54 2.70 -6.37 -6.64
N VAL A 55 1.62 -5.79 -6.14
CA VAL A 55 0.70 -6.42 -5.19
C VAL A 55 -0.75 -6.39 -5.69
N LEU A 56 -1.56 -7.30 -5.17
CA LEU A 56 -3.00 -7.33 -5.34
C LEU A 56 -3.65 -6.94 -4.01
N VAL A 57 -4.43 -5.87 -3.99
CA VAL A 57 -5.07 -5.34 -2.78
C VAL A 57 -6.57 -5.56 -2.88
N ASN A 58 -7.21 -6.11 -1.83
CA ASN A 58 -8.65 -6.39 -1.82
C ASN A 58 -9.50 -5.12 -1.78
#